data_AF-I1C9C2-F1
#
_entry.id   AF-I1C9C2-F1
#
_cell.length_a   1.000
_cell.length_b   1.000
_cell.length_c   1.000
_cell.angle_alpha   90.00
_cell.angle_beta   90.00
_cell.angle_gamma   90.00
#
_symmetry.space_group_name_H-M   'P 1'
#
loop_
_entity.id
_entity.type
_entity.pdbx_description
1 polymer ?
#
loop_
_entity_poly.entity_id
_entity_poly.type
_entity_poly.pdbx_seq_one_letter_code
_entity_poly.pdbx_strand_id
1 'polypeptide(L)' 'MDNAPIHKIADIRKYIEQRGYSYVYLPAYSPELNPIEQFCLVCKNIQLLDSKSV' A
#
# COMPACT_ATOMS: atom_id res chain seq x y z
N MET A 1 6.46 -1.79 2.82
CA MET A 1 5.31 -2.71 2.94
C MET A 1 4.52 -2.28 4.17
N ASP A 2 3.21 -2.13 4.07
CA ASP A 2 2.41 -1.81 5.26
C ASP A 2 2.32 -3.02 6.20
N ASN A 3 1.66 -2.83 7.35
CA ASN A 3 1.60 -3.82 8.42
C ASN A 3 0.36 -4.73 8.36
N ALA A 4 -0.38 -4.75 7.23
CA ALA A 4 -1.58 -5.57 7.09
C ALA A 4 -1.27 -7.06 7.38
N PRO A 5 -2.19 -7.81 8.02
CA PRO A 5 -1.96 -9.22 8.35
C PRO A 5 -1.58 -10.08 7.14
N ILE A 6 -2.14 -9.75 5.97
CA ILE A 6 -1.81 -10.40 4.70
C ILE A 6 -0.34 -10.31 4.31
N HIS A 7 0.42 -9.34 4.85
CA HIS A 7 1.85 -9.15 4.57
C HIS A 7 2.77 -9.90 5.54
N LYS A 8 2.21 -10.53 6.58
CA LYS A 8 2.95 -11.23 7.62
C LYS A 8 2.89 -12.76 7.50
N ILE A 9 2.35 -13.27 6.40
CA ILE A 9 2.30 -14.70 6.10
C ILE A 9 3.75 -15.20 5.89
N ALA A 10 4.09 -16.33 6.52
CA ALA A 10 5.46 -16.85 6.56
C ALA A 10 6.10 -17.02 5.16
N ASP A 11 5.31 -17.43 4.17
CA ASP A 11 5.80 -17.69 2.82
C ASP A 11 6.15 -16.41 2.03
N ILE A 12 5.66 -15.24 2.43
CA ILE A 12 5.88 -13.99 1.69
C ILE A 12 7.36 -13.64 1.64
N ARG A 13 8.08 -13.78 2.76
CA ARG A 13 9.52 -13.54 2.80
C ARG A 13 10.25 -14.45 1.81
N LYS A 14 9.93 -15.75 1.80
CA LYS A 14 10.52 -16.74 0.90
C LYS A 14 10.31 -16.36 -0.57
N TYR A 15 9.10 -15.96 -0.96
CA TYR A 15 8.82 -15.58 -2.34
C TYR A 15 9.54 -14.29 -2.77
N ILE A 16 9.66 -13.32 -1.88
CA ILE A 16 10.37 -12.05 -2.14
C ILE A 16 11.87 -12.31 -2.33
N GLU A 17 12.49 -13.06 -1.41
CA GLU A 17 13.92 -13.38 -1.45
C GLU A 17 14.28 -14.27 -2.65
N GLN A 18 13.43 -15.23 -3.03
CA GLN A 18 13.62 -16.07 -4.23
C GLN A 18 13.72 -15.25 -5.53
N ARG A 19 13.12 -14.07 -5.56
CA ARG A 19 13.17 -13.13 -6.69
C ARG A 19 14.36 -12.14 -6.59
N GLY A 20 15.18 -12.24 -5.54
CA GLY A 20 16.31 -11.34 -5.28
C GLY A 20 15.91 -9.98 -4.70
N TYR A 21 14.69 -9.84 -4.19
CA TYR A 21 14.21 -8.60 -3.58
C TYR A 21 14.36 -8.62 -2.06
N SER A 22 14.42 -7.43 -1.47
CA SER A 22 14.30 -7.20 -0.03
C SER A 22 13.15 -6.24 0.26
N TYR A 23 12.61 -6.26 1.47
CA TYR A 23 11.51 -5.38 1.85
C TYR A 23 11.68 -4.83 3.26
N VAL A 24 11.10 -3.67 3.50
CA VAL A 24 11.06 -2.99 4.81
C VAL A 24 9.60 -2.70 5.17
N TYR A 25 9.26 -2.90 6.44
CA TYR A 25 7.96 -2.54 6.97
C TYR A 25 7.91 -1.06 7.31
N LEU A 26 6.78 -0.42 7.00
CA LEU A 26 6.54 0.96 7.40
C LEU A 26 6.33 1.04 8.92
N PRO A 27 6.68 2.16 9.56
CA PRO A 27 6.26 2.46 10.93
C PRO A 27 4.73 2.30 11.10
N ALA A 28 4.31 1.89 12.30
CA ALA A 28 2.89 1.74 12.58
C ALA A 28 2.18 3.09 12.49
N TYR A 29 0.98 3.09 11.90
CA TYR A 29 0.13 4.28 11.74
C TYR A 29 0.78 5.43 10.94
N SER A 30 1.69 5.11 10.01
CA SER A 30 2.30 6.09 9.07
C SER A 30 1.76 5.97 7.64
N PRO A 31 0.48 6.32 7.38
CA PRO A 31 -0.10 6.28 6.03
C PRO A 31 0.60 7.25 5.07
N GLU A 32 1.18 8.34 5.56
CA GLU A 32 1.96 9.30 4.78
C GLU A 32 3.19 8.69 4.10
N LEU A 33 3.71 7.60 4.66
CA LEU A 33 4.86 6.85 4.13
C LEU A 33 4.45 5.73 3.17
N ASN A 34 3.16 5.56 2.89
CA ASN A 34 2.65 4.58 1.93
C ASN A 34 2.28 5.25 0.59
N PRO A 35 3.09 5.11 -0.47
CA PRO A 35 2.80 5.71 -1.77
C PRO A 35 1.45 5.26 -2.37
N ILE A 36 0.99 4.05 -2.03
CA ILE A 36 -0.29 3.52 -2.51
C ILE A 36 -1.45 4.32 -1.94
N GLU A 37 -1.40 4.70 -0.65
CA GLU A 37 -2.44 5.52 -0.03
C GLU A 37 -2.49 6.92 -0.64
N GLN A 38 -1.32 7.51 -0.92
CA GLN A 38 -1.24 8.81 -1.62
C GLN A 38 -1.89 8.74 -3.00
N PHE A 39 -1.65 7.68 -3.76
CA PHE A 39 -2.28 7.47 -5.05
C PHE A 39 -3.80 7.27 -4.94
N CYS A 40 -4.25 6.46 -3.98
CA CYS A 40 -5.67 6.23 -3.72
C CYS A 40 -6.43 7.51 -3.38
N LEU A 41 -5.81 8.46 -2.66
CA LEU A 41 -6.40 9.78 -2.39
C LEU A 41 -6.67 10.56 -3.68
N VAL A 42 -5.74 10.54 -4.63
CA VAL A 42 -5.91 11.18 -5.94
C VAL A 42 -7.09 10.55 -6.68
N CYS A 43 -7.17 9.22 -6.75
CA CYS A 43 -8.26 8.51 -7.42
C CYS A 43 -9.62 8.82 -6.79
N LYS A 44 -9.71 8.87 -5.45
CA LYS A 44 -10.94 9.23 -4.73
C LYS A 44 -11.40 10.65 -5.07
N ASN A 45 -10.47 11.59 -5.16
CA ASN A 45 -10.80 12.98 -5.50
C ASN A 45 -11.33 13.10 -6.94
N ILE A 46 -10.75 12.38 -7.89
CA ILE A 46 -11.25 12.31 -9.27
C ILE A 46 -12.68 11.76 -9.27
N GLN A 47 -12.90 10.63 -8.59
CA GLN A 47 -14.25 10.03 -8.49
C GLN A 47 -15.27 10.97 -7.82
N LEU A 48 -14.84 11.74 -6.82
CA LEU A 48 -15.69 12.73 -6.15
C LEU A 48 -16.04 13.90 -7.07
N LEU A 49 -15.12 14.34 -7.92
CA LEU A 49 -15.39 15.38 -8.93
C LEU A 49 -16.41 14.87 -9.95
N ASP A 50 -16.23 13.64 -10.45
CA ASP A 50 -17.15 13.02 -11.40
C ASP A 50 -18.56 12.85 -10.81
N SER A 51 -18.67 12.52 -9.52
CA SER A 51 -19.96 12.36 -8.83
C SER A 51 -20.71 13.67 -8.54
N LYS A 52 -20.03 14.82 -8.58
CA LYS A 52 -20.61 16.15 -8.31
C LYS A 52 -20.97 16.93 -9.57
N SER A 53 -20.58 16.42 -10.74
CA SER A 53 -20.89 16.99 -12.05
C SER A 53 -22.21 16.46 -12.66
N VAL A 54 -22.99 15.69 -11.88
CA VAL A 54 -24.37 15.26 -12.15
C VAL A 54 -25.30 16.00 -11.19
#